data_AF-A0A2Z3HEQ8-F1
#
_entry.id   AF-A0A2Z3HEQ8-F1
#
_cell.length_a   1.000
_cell.length_b   1.000
_cell.length_c   1.000
_cell.angle_alpha   90.00
_cell.angle_beta   90.00
_cell.angle_gamma   90.00
#
_symmetry.space_group_name_H-M   'P 1'
#
loop_
_entity.id
_entity.type
_entity.pdbx_description
1 polymer ?
#
loop_
_entity_poly.entity_id
_entity_poly.type
_entity_poly.pdbx_seq_one_letter_code
_entity_poly.pdbx_strand_id
1 'polypeptide(L)'
;MARFVREVFVDPFRSSPLIPEWRTRTAVLLARQMYESRDFSAMPILADALQDAGCDSADILDHCRGPGPHVRGCWCVDLILGNS
;
A
#
# COMPACT_ATOMS: atom_id res chain seq x y z
N MET A 1 19.78 -2.29 19.03
CA MET A 1 19.74 -1.25 17.98
C MET A 1 19.40 -1.98 16.68
N ALA A 2 18.22 -1.96 16.08
CA ALA A 2 17.09 -1.04 16.09
C ALA A 2 15.77 -1.81 16.28
N ARG A 3 14.82 -1.15 16.93
CA ARG A 3 13.53 -1.69 17.37
C ARG A 3 12.59 -1.74 16.15
N PHE A 4 12.39 -2.93 15.58
CA PHE A 4 11.33 -3.21 14.61
C PHE A 4 9.98 -3.07 15.30
N VAL A 5 9.49 -1.84 15.42
CA VAL A 5 8.11 -1.60 15.86
C VAL A 5 7.27 -1.62 14.60
N ARG A 6 6.66 -2.79 14.38
CA ARG A 6 5.46 -2.95 13.55
C ARG A 6 4.55 -1.76 13.83
N GLU A 7 4.37 -0.89 12.86
CA GLU A 7 3.46 0.23 13.03
C GLU A 7 2.03 -0.29 13.06
N VAL A 8 1.59 -0.50 14.29
CA VAL A 8 0.27 -0.18 14.84
C VAL A 8 -0.93 -0.65 14.02
N PHE A 9 -1.34 -1.89 14.34
CA PHE A 9 -2.73 -2.37 14.44
C PHE A 9 -3.75 -1.78 13.45
N VAL A 10 -3.79 -2.36 12.26
CA VAL A 10 -5.06 -2.72 11.62
C VAL A 10 -5.08 -4.25 11.53
N ASP A 11 -6.21 -4.85 11.89
CA ASP A 11 -6.44 -6.27 12.13
C ASP A 11 -5.69 -7.23 11.15
N PRO A 12 -4.73 -8.05 11.60
CA PRO A 12 -3.90 -8.89 10.71
C PRO A 12 -4.65 -10.08 10.09
N PHE A 13 -5.97 -10.21 10.32
CA PHE A 13 -6.79 -11.35 9.86
C PHE A 13 -8.05 -10.97 9.07
N ARG A 14 -8.20 -9.71 8.64
CA ARG A 14 -8.90 -9.53 7.36
C ARG A 14 -7.93 -9.96 6.29
N SER A 15 -7.94 -11.26 6.03
CA SER A 15 -7.62 -11.82 4.72
C SER A 15 -8.52 -11.09 3.72
N SER A 16 -8.14 -9.88 3.30
CA SER A 16 -8.46 -9.51 1.94
C SER A 16 -7.67 -10.54 1.14
N PRO A 17 -8.31 -11.52 0.47
CA PRO A 17 -7.60 -12.22 -0.58
C PRO A 17 -6.96 -11.11 -1.41
N LEU A 18 -5.70 -11.27 -1.84
CA LEU A 18 -5.11 -10.39 -2.84
C LEU A 18 -6.13 -10.27 -3.97
N ILE A 19 -6.98 -9.23 -3.93
CA ILE A 19 -8.11 -9.15 -4.83
C ILE A 19 -7.45 -8.81 -6.15
N PRO A 20 -7.49 -9.71 -7.15
CA PRO A 20 -6.79 -9.48 -8.42
C PRO A 20 -7.15 -8.12 -9.03
N GLU A 21 -8.36 -7.65 -8.72
CA GLU A 21 -8.94 -6.38 -9.15
C GLU A 21 -8.08 -5.17 -8.76
N TRP A 22 -7.57 -5.09 -7.52
CA TRP A 22 -6.77 -3.94 -7.06
C TRP A 22 -5.34 -3.94 -7.60
N ARG A 23 -4.83 -5.10 -8.03
CA ARG A 23 -3.49 -5.25 -8.64
C ARG A 23 -3.52 -4.93 -10.13
N THR A 24 -4.16 -3.82 -10.49
CA THR A 24 -4.11 -3.32 -11.86
C THR A 24 -2.67 -3.05 -12.27
N ARG A 25 -2.42 -3.04 -13.58
CA ARG A 25 -1.10 -2.70 -14.13
C ARG A 25 -0.60 -1.35 -13.58
N THR A 26 -1.47 -0.36 -13.46
CA THR A 26 -1.14 0.97 -12.94
C THR A 26 -0.74 0.92 -11.47
N ALA A 27 -1.53 0.27 -10.62
CA ALA A 27 -1.22 0.15 -9.19
C ALA A 27 0.12 -0.57 -8.95
N VAL A 28 0.36 -1.66 -9.69
CA VAL A 28 1.62 -2.43 -9.58
C VAL A 28 2.82 -1.61 -10.06
N LEU A 29 2.68 -0.84 -11.14
CA LEU A 29 3.78 0.01 -11.65
C LEU A 29 4.13 1.12 -10.65
N LEU A 30 3.13 1.81 -10.11
CA LEU A 30 3.33 2.84 -9.07
C LEU A 30 4.02 2.24 -7.84
N ALA A 31 3.52 1.12 -7.33
CA ALA A 31 4.09 0.43 -6.18
C ALA A 31 5.55 0.01 -6.42
N ARG A 32 5.87 -0.55 -7.60
CA ARG A 32 7.24 -0.94 -7.95
C ARG A 32 8.17 0.27 -8.03
N GLN A 33 7.75 1.33 -8.71
CA GLN A 33 8.55 2.54 -8.85
C GLN A 33 8.88 3.14 -7.47
N MET A 34 7.89 3.26 -6.59
CA MET A 34 8.12 3.77 -5.23
C MET A 34 9.06 2.87 -4.43
N TYR A 35 8.89 1.54 -4.53
CA TYR A 35 9.73 0.57 -3.84
C TYR A 35 11.20 0.62 -4.30
N GLU A 36 11.44 0.71 -5.60
CA GLU A 36 12.77 0.73 -6.21
C GLU A 36 13.49 2.06 -5.96
N SER A 37 12.79 3.18 -6.13
CA SER A 37 13.34 4.53 -5.92
C SER A 37 13.42 4.94 -4.44
N ARG A 38 12.66 4.28 -3.57
CA ARG A 38 12.39 4.70 -2.18
C ARG A 38 11.74 6.09 -2.06
N ASP A 39 11.14 6.56 -3.14
CA ASP A 39 10.35 7.78 -3.17
C ASP A 39 8.86 7.40 -3.16
N PHE A 40 8.17 7.76 -2.08
CA PHE A 40 6.76 7.44 -1.87
C PHE A 40 5.85 8.66 -2.04
N SER A 41 6.33 9.71 -2.72
CA SER A 41 5.53 10.90 -3.02
C SER A 41 4.28 10.61 -3.87
N ALA A 42 4.28 9.49 -4.60
CA ALA A 42 3.16 9.03 -5.42
C ALA A 42 2.09 8.22 -4.65
N MET A 43 2.16 8.12 -3.32
CA MET A 43 1.17 7.39 -2.51
C MET A 43 -0.29 7.88 -2.69
N PRO A 44 -0.58 9.19 -2.79
CA PRO A 44 -1.93 9.66 -3.10
C PRO A 44 -2.42 9.17 -4.48
N ILE A 45 -1.52 9.09 -5.46
CA ILE A 45 -1.83 8.59 -6.81
C ILE A 45 -2.11 7.09 -6.76
N LEU A 46 -1.40 6.33 -5.92
CA LEU A 46 -1.70 4.93 -5.67
C LEU A 46 -3.10 4.78 -5.06
N ALA A 47 -3.51 5.65 -4.12
CA ALA A 47 -4.86 5.62 -3.55
C ALA A 47 -5.94 5.73 -4.64
N ASP A 48 -5.78 6.67 -5.56
CA ASP A 48 -6.73 6.90 -6.64
C ASP A 48 -6.76 5.71 -7.61
N ALA A 49 -5.58 5.17 -7.97
CA ALA A 49 -5.49 3.97 -8.80
C ALA A 49 -6.14 2.74 -8.15
N LEU A 50 -6.09 2.61 -6.82
CA LEU A 50 -6.77 1.55 -6.09
C LEU A 50 -8.29 1.78 -6.05
N GLN A 51 -8.73 3.02 -5.84
CA GLN A 51 -10.14 3.36 -5.84
C GLN A 51 -10.79 3.14 -7.22
N ASP A 52 -10.10 3.52 -8.30
CA ASP A 52 -10.53 3.25 -9.68
C ASP A 52 -10.61 1.75 -9.99
N ALA A 53 -9.78 0.95 -9.33
CA ALA A 53 -9.78 -0.51 -9.39
C ALA A 53 -10.87 -1.16 -8.53
N GLY A 54 -11.71 -0.37 -7.87
CA GLY A 54 -12.80 -0.86 -7.01
C GLY A 54 -12.39 -1.09 -5.55
N CYS A 55 -11.28 -0.52 -5.08
CA CYS A 55 -10.94 -0.54 -3.66
C CYS A 55 -11.85 0.41 -2.88
N ASP A 56 -12.63 -0.14 -1.98
CA ASP A 56 -13.56 0.57 -1.08
C ASP A 56 -13.08 0.58 0.38
N SER A 57 -11.90 0.01 0.65
CA SER A 57 -11.30 -0.02 1.99
C SER A 57 -10.82 1.37 2.41
N ALA A 58 -11.57 2.00 3.31
CA ALA A 58 -11.19 3.29 3.91
C ALA A 58 -9.79 3.24 4.53
N ASP A 59 -9.43 2.16 5.24
CA ASP A 59 -8.11 2.02 5.87
C ASP A 59 -6.95 2.09 4.86
N ILE A 60 -7.10 1.44 3.69
CA ILE A 60 -6.11 1.48 2.61
C ILE A 60 -6.04 2.88 1.98
N LEU A 61 -7.20 3.43 1.61
CA LEU A 61 -7.26 4.72 0.93
C LEU A 61 -6.77 5.87 1.83
N ASP A 62 -7.16 5.86 3.09
CA ASP A 62 -6.76 6.87 4.08
C ASP A 62 -5.29 6.73 4.44
N HIS A 63 -4.73 5.52 4.51
CA HIS A 63 -3.29 5.35 4.69
C HIS A 63 -2.50 5.93 3.51
N CYS A 64 -2.92 5.65 2.27
CA CYS A 64 -2.26 6.19 1.07
C CYS A 64 -2.33 7.70 0.96
N ARG A 65 -3.44 8.31 1.40
CA ARG A 65 -3.66 9.77 1.40
C ARG A 65 -3.09 10.46 2.64
N GLY A 66 -2.89 9.71 3.72
CA GLY A 66 -2.42 10.20 4.99
C GLY A 66 -0.93 10.55 4.98
N PRO A 67 -0.48 11.34 5.96
CA PRO A 67 0.92 11.75 6.12
C PRO A 67 1.81 10.62 6.67
N GLY A 68 1.28 9.39 6.78
CA GLY A 68 1.94 8.26 7.42
C GLY A 68 3.34 8.02 6.85
N PRO A 69 4.25 7.41 7.62
CA PRO A 69 5.59 7.16 7.13
C PRO A 69 5.54 6.15 5.98
N HIS A 70 5.76 6.64 4.77
CA HIS A 70 5.86 5.81 3.59
C HIS A 70 7.33 5.51 3.32
N VAL A 71 7.72 4.28 3.60
CA VAL A 71 9.08 3.77 3.43
C VAL A 71 9.02 2.34 2.87
N ARG A 72 10.18 1.78 2.52
CA ARG A 72 10.27 0.37 2.16
C ARG A 72 9.81 -0.49 3.34
N GLY A 73 8.82 -1.35 3.13
CA GLY A 73 8.07 -2.02 4.21
C GLY A 73 6.70 -1.39 4.50
N CYS A 74 6.29 -0.36 3.75
CA CYS A 74 4.91 0.14 3.75
C CYS A 74 3.98 -1.01 3.39
N TRP A 75 3.10 -1.37 4.33
CA TRP A 75 2.21 -2.52 4.20
C TRP A 75 1.29 -2.42 2.99
N CYS A 76 0.84 -1.21 2.62
CA CYS A 76 -0.01 -1.02 1.46
C CYS A 76 0.74 -1.30 0.15
N VAL A 77 1.99 -0.83 0.03
CA VAL A 77 2.84 -1.09 -1.14
C VAL A 77 3.20 -2.57 -1.22
N ASP A 78 3.56 -3.19 -0.09
CA ASP A 78 3.91 -4.60 -0.03
C ASP A 78 2.72 -5.51 -0.39
N LEU A 79 1.50 -5.14 0.02
CA LEU A 79 0.25 -5.80 -0.37
C LEU A 79 0.04 -5.77 -1.90
N ILE A 80 0.28 -4.63 -2.54
CA ILE A 80 0.17 -4.50 -4.01
C ILE A 80 1.29 -5.22 -4.75
N LEU A 81 2.48 -5.34 -4.15
CA LEU A 81 3.59 -6.10 -4.72
C LEU A 81 3.47 -7.61 -4.47
N GLY A 82 2.73 -8.02 -3.43
CA GLY A 82 2.65 -9.42 -3.01
C GLY A 82 3.92 -9.86 -2.28
N ASN A 83 4.62 -8.91 -1.70
CA ASN A 83 5.71 -9.18 -0.78
C ASN A 83 5.07 -9.36 0.60
N SER A 84 5.28 -10.51 1.24
CA SER A 84 4.83 -10.81 2.61
C SER A 84 5.97 -11.47 3.37
#